data_AF-A0A382Z1M8-F1
#
_entry.id   AF-A0A382Z1M8-F1
#
_cell.length_a   1.000
_cell.length_b   1.000
_cell.length_c   1.000
_cell.angle_alpha   90.00
_cell.angle_beta   90.00
_cell.angle_gamma   90.00
#
_symmetry.space_group_name_H-M   'P 1'
#
loop_
_entity.id
_entity.type
_entity.pdbx_description
1 polymer ?
#
loop_
_entity_poly.entity_id
_entity_poly.type
_entity_poly.pdbx_seq_one_letter_code
_entity_poly.pdbx_strand_id
1 'polypeptide(L)'
;MKIGCIVLGSLFKIGGYQVFTYNLLSQLEKRNHYVKLYVTKSEYIENEPFYESLTFNVDSVSHIHPHLIRFAPFFCRRQILK
;
A
#
# COMPACT_ATOMS: atom_id res chain seq x y z
N MET A 1 -1.17 12.98 9.92
CA MET A 1 0.23 12.53 9.61
C MET A 1 0.25 11.91 8.21
N LYS A 2 1.41 11.84 7.54
CA LYS A 2 1.56 11.09 6.28
C LYS A 2 2.09 9.69 6.57
N ILE A 3 1.40 8.65 6.10
CA ILE A 3 1.69 7.25 6.41
C ILE A 3 1.87 6.48 5.11
N GLY A 4 3.01 5.79 4.97
CA GLY A 4 3.32 4.92 3.85
C GLY A 4 3.33 3.46 4.27
N CYS A 5 2.59 2.62 3.55
CA CYS A 5 2.55 1.18 3.76
C CYS A 5 3.00 0.47 2.49
N ILE A 6 3.80 -0.60 2.60
CA ILE A 6 4.14 -1.49 1.49
C ILE A 6 3.59 -2.87 1.80
N VAL A 7 2.88 -3.46 0.84
CA VAL A 7 2.46 -4.86 0.85
C VAL A 7 3.07 -5.55 -0.36
N LEU A 8 3.77 -6.65 -0.12
CA LEU A 8 4.41 -7.44 -1.18
C LEU A 8 3.61 -8.66 -1.61
N GLY A 9 2.54 -8.94 -0.89
CA GLY A 9 1.50 -9.86 -1.33
C GLY A 9 0.38 -9.10 -2.02
N SER A 10 -0.77 -9.74 -2.06
CA SER A 10 -2.01 -9.17 -2.58
C SER A 10 -2.95 -8.82 -1.44
N LEU A 11 -3.58 -7.64 -1.48
CA LEU A 11 -4.73 -7.33 -0.63
C LEU A 11 -6.02 -8.00 -1.10
N PHE A 12 -6.07 -8.48 -2.34
CA PHE A 12 -7.22 -9.17 -2.90
C PHE A 12 -7.46 -10.55 -2.26
N LYS A 13 -6.39 -11.20 -1.79
CA LYS A 13 -6.49 -12.51 -1.13
C LYS A 13 -7.20 -12.37 0.22
N ILE A 14 -8.31 -13.09 0.40
CA ILE A 14 -9.04 -13.10 1.68
C ILE A 14 -8.22 -13.88 2.72
N GLY A 15 -7.60 -13.14 3.64
CA GLY A 15 -6.83 -13.67 4.75
C GLY A 15 -6.74 -12.67 5.91
N GLY A 16 -6.38 -13.13 7.10
CA GLY A 16 -6.37 -12.30 8.31
C GLY A 16 -5.45 -11.08 8.21
N TYR A 17 -4.30 -11.23 7.55
CA TYR A 17 -3.36 -10.13 7.32
C TYR A 17 -3.94 -9.05 6.40
N GLN A 18 -4.64 -9.43 5.34
CA GLN A 18 -5.23 -8.50 4.37
C GLN A 18 -6.39 -7.73 4.99
N VAL A 19 -7.29 -8.45 5.69
CA VAL A 19 -8.42 -7.83 6.39
C VAL A 19 -7.92 -6.85 7.46
N PHE A 20 -6.90 -7.24 8.23
CA PHE A 20 -6.27 -6.36 9.21
C PHE A 20 -5.68 -5.11 8.55
N THR A 21 -4.91 -5.28 7.48
CA THR A 21 -4.24 -4.17 6.78
C THR A 21 -5.27 -3.19 6.22
N TYR A 22 -6.30 -3.69 5.52
CA TYR A 22 -7.38 -2.86 5.00
C TYR A 22 -8.09 -2.06 6.12
N ASN A 23 -8.45 -2.73 7.21
CA ASN A 23 -9.15 -2.08 8.32
C ASN A 23 -8.27 -1.01 9.00
N LEU A 24 -6.98 -1.30 9.21
CA LEU A 24 -6.05 -0.34 9.79
C LEU A 24 -5.91 0.90 8.92
N LEU A 25 -5.63 0.73 7.63
CA LEU A 25 -5.42 1.84 6.69
C LEU A 25 -6.69 2.67 6.53
N SER A 26 -7.85 2.03 6.41
CA SER A 26 -9.15 2.72 6.32
C SER A 26 -9.46 3.55 7.57
N GLN A 27 -9.15 3.03 8.77
CA GLN A 27 -9.37 3.78 10.01
C GLN A 27 -8.40 4.95 10.18
N LEU A 28 -7.17 4.82 9.68
CA LEU A 28 -6.20 5.93 9.67
C LEU A 28 -6.65 7.05 8.71
N GLU A 29 -7.09 6.70 7.50
CA GLU A 29 -7.61 7.68 6.54
C GLU A 29 -8.83 8.41 7.11
N LYS A 30 -9.79 7.67 7.70
CA LYS A 30 -10.97 8.24 8.38
C LYS A 30 -10.64 9.19 9.54
N ARG A 31 -9.44 9.09 10.10
CA ARG A 31 -8.92 9.98 11.16
C ARG A 31 -8.11 11.15 10.59
N ASN A 32 -8.30 11.48 9.32
CA ASN A 32 -7.60 12.56 8.60
C ASN A 32 -6.07 12.38 8.55
N HIS A 33 -5.59 11.14 8.54
CA HIS A 33 -4.21 10.85 8.15
C HIS A 33 -4.16 10.64 6.64
N TYR A 34 -3.10 11.12 5.99
CA TYR A 34 -2.85 10.79 4.58
C TYR A 34 -2.24 9.40 4.53
N VAL A 35 -2.94 8.44 3.94
CA VAL A 35 -2.46 7.07 3.78
C VAL A 35 -2.16 6.79 2.30
N LYS A 36 -0.96 6.28 2.05
CA LYS A 36 -0.58 5.76 0.73
C LYS A 36 -0.06 4.33 0.87
N LEU A 37 -0.76 3.41 0.21
CA LEU A 37 -0.37 2.01 0.08
C LEU A 37 0.44 1.82 -1.21
N TYR A 38 1.49 1.03 -1.11
CA TYR A 38 2.31 0.61 -2.22
C TYR A 38 2.24 -0.90 -2.38
N VAL A 39 1.91 -1.33 -3.60
CA VAL A 39 1.92 -2.74 -4.00
C VAL A 39 2.88 -2.94 -5.16
N THR A 40 3.23 -4.19 -5.47
CA THR A 40 4.07 -4.47 -6.63
C THR A 40 3.35 -4.04 -7.91
N LYS A 41 4.12 -3.64 -8.93
CA LYS A 41 3.54 -3.18 -10.20
C LYS A 41 2.66 -4.24 -10.88
N SER A 42 3.05 -5.52 -10.82
CA SER A 42 2.24 -6.62 -11.37
C SER A 42 0.90 -6.74 -10.64
N GLU A 43 0.92 -6.71 -9.31
CA GLU A 43 -0.28 -6.80 -8.47
C GLU A 43 -1.23 -5.63 -8.70
N TYR A 44 -0.69 -4.42 -8.83
CA TYR A 44 -1.48 -3.22 -9.10
C TYR A 44 -2.21 -3.35 -10.44
N ILE A 45 -1.51 -3.72 -11.51
CA ILE A 45 -2.08 -3.84 -12.85
C ILE A 45 -3.14 -4.95 -12.89
N GLU A 46 -2.90 -6.08 -12.23
CA GLU A 46 -3.83 -7.20 -12.20
C GLU A 46 -5.14 -6.87 -11.45
N ASN A 47 -5.10 -5.98 -10.47
CA ASN A 47 -6.23 -5.67 -9.58
C ASN A 47 -6.55 -4.17 -9.50
N GLU A 48 -6.23 -3.42 -10.55
CA GLU A 48 -6.37 -1.96 -10.61
C GLU A 48 -7.78 -1.49 -10.20
N PRO A 49 -8.88 -2.07 -10.70
CA PRO A 49 -10.23 -1.62 -10.31
C PRO A 49 -10.52 -1.78 -8.82
N PHE A 50 -9.95 -2.82 -8.20
CA PHE A 50 -10.09 -3.03 -6.76
C PHE A 50 -9.34 -1.94 -6.00
N TYR A 51 -8.10 -1.65 -6.38
CA TYR A 51 -7.28 -0.66 -5.68
C TYR A 51 -7.81 0.77 -5.85
N GLU A 52 -8.37 1.12 -7.00
CA GLU A 52 -9.02 2.43 -7.23
C GLU A 52 -10.31 2.61 -6.41
N SER A 53 -10.97 1.51 -6.01
CA SER A 53 -12.19 1.56 -5.21
C SER A 53 -11.95 1.82 -3.71
N LEU A 54 -10.71 1.79 -3.25
CA LEU A 54 -10.37 1.92 -1.84
C LEU A 54 -10.46 3.37 -1.37
N THR A 55 -10.73 3.54 -0.08
CA THR A 55 -10.86 4.88 0.55
C THR A 55 -9.53 5.63 0.69
N PHE A 56 -8.39 4.95 0.52
CA PHE A 56 -7.05 5.49 0.65
C PHE A 56 -6.25 5.29 -0.65
N ASN A 57 -5.24 6.11 -0.86
CA ASN A 57 -4.48 6.09 -2.11
C ASN A 57 -3.64 4.81 -2.23
N VAL A 58 -3.65 4.21 -3.41
CA VAL A 58 -2.79 3.07 -3.75
C VAL A 58 -1.96 3.42 -4.97
N ASP A 59 -0.68 3.04 -4.96
CA ASP A 59 0.23 3.25 -6.07
C ASP A 59 1.16 2.04 -6.22
N SER A 60 1.78 1.91 -7.38
CA SER A 60 2.73 0.84 -7.65
C SER A 60 4.16 1.25 -7.31
N VAL A 61 4.92 0.31 -6.77
CA VAL A 61 6.37 0.43 -6.66
C VAL A 61 7.04 -0.42 -7.73
N SER A 62 7.83 0.22 -8.58
CA SER A 62 8.66 -0.45 -9.57
C SER A 62 9.84 -1.15 -8.88
N HIS A 63 9.98 -2.45 -9.12
CA HIS A 63 11.16 -3.25 -8.78
C HIS A 63 11.58 -3.30 -7.30
N ILE A 64 10.65 -3.36 -6.34
CA ILE A 64 11.02 -3.82 -5.00
C ILE A 64 11.23 -5.34 -5.06
N HIS A 65 12.47 -5.73 -5.34
CA HIS A 65 12.92 -7.11 -5.14
C HIS A 65 12.70 -7.44 -3.65
N PRO A 66 12.23 -8.65 -3.28
CA PRO A 66 12.01 -9.03 -1.88
C PRO A 66 13.20 -8.75 -0.94
N HIS A 67 14.44 -8.77 -1.45
CA HIS A 67 15.65 -8.42 -0.67
C HIS A 67 15.81 -6.93 -0.36
N LEU A 68 15.04 -6.06 -1.00
CA LEU A 68 15.05 -4.60 -0.80
C LEU A 68 13.95 -4.12 0.15
N ILE A 69 13.13 -5.03 0.71
CA ILE A 69 12.12 -4.74 1.75
C ILE A 69 12.67 -3.92 2.90
N ARG A 70 13.90 -4.21 3.34
CA ARG A 70 14.53 -3.47 4.44
C ARG A 70 14.66 -1.96 4.17
N PHE A 71 14.60 -1.56 2.90
CA PHE A 71 14.61 -0.16 2.47
C PHE A 71 13.21 0.39 2.16
N ALA A 72 12.15 -0.38 2.39
CA ALA A 72 10.76 0.04 2.23
C ALA A 72 10.47 1.40 2.89
N PRO A 73 10.90 1.68 4.15
CA PRO A 73 10.69 3.00 4.74
C PRO A 73 11.31 4.15 3.94
N PHE A 74 12.49 3.92 3.36
CA PHE A 74 13.18 4.91 2.53
C PHE A 74 12.44 5.17 1.20
N PHE A 75 11.96 4.11 0.53
CA PHE A 75 11.19 4.24 -0.71
C PHE A 75 9.84 4.94 -0.49
N CYS A 76 9.09 4.52 0.54
CA CYS A 76 7.85 5.17 0.94
C CYS A 76 8.05 6.67 1.18
N ARG A 77 9.10 7.04 1.93
CA ARG A 77 9.40 8.45 2.23
C ARG A 77 9.63 9.27 0.96
N ARG A 78 10.40 8.75 0.00
CA ARG A 78 10.68 9.48 -1.26
C ARG A 78 9.42 9.71 -2.10
N GLN A 79 8.48 8.77 -2.10
CA GLN A 79 7.27 8.88 -2.91
C GLN A 79 6.13 9.66 -2.21
N ILE A 80 6.11 9.72 -0.87
CA ILE A 80 5.14 10.50 -0.09
C ILE A 80 5.48 12.00 -0.02
N LEU A 81 6.75 12.34 -0.24
CA LEU A 81 7.25 13.72 -0.26
C LEU A 81 7.25 14.35 -1.66
N LYS A 82 7.02 13.57 -2.71
CA LYS A 82 6.71 14.09 -4.06
C LYS A 82 5.24 14.50 -4.11
#